data_AF-A0A8T6F3M6-F1
#
_entry.id   AF-A0A8T6F3M6-F1
#
_cell.length_a   1.000
_cell.length_b   1.000
_cell.length_c   1.000
_cell.angle_alpha   90.00
_cell.angle_beta   90.00
_cell.angle_gamma   90.00
#
_symmetry.space_group_name_H-M   'P 1'
#
loop_
_entity.id
_entity.type
_entity.pdbx_description
1 polymer ?
#
loop_
_entity_poly.entity_id
_entity_poly.type
_entity_poly.pdbx_seq_one_letter_code
_entity_poly.pdbx_strand_id
1 'polypeptide(L)'
;MAASTTTNPATRLGGLILIIGVILLVFASLVFPGGVLLDPVDQTDFPAALDAMAKNASLAHLATMLSIIGMFLYAYAALTWLRLPQQAGVGSSLLRLGVFSSLFGWALYAIAMGMRHFSIHLMQRGMQSGADQAFFEELALTVYAPMAGSVIALVAVYPVASILVGLGLGSRFGSMSIYKLASYGLAVMGVLAGINFLVLQHAPGIEPIVLLRNDNGLLAFGSLCFIIIGLGMYRGRSELTSED
;
A
#
# COMPACT_ATOMS: atom_id res chain seq x y z
N MET A 1 -12.36 -26.06 32.47
CA MET A 1 -12.99 -24.74 32.31
C MET A 1 -12.84 -24.34 30.86
N ALA A 2 -13.94 -24.15 30.13
CA ALA A 2 -13.87 -23.56 28.80
C ALA A 2 -13.49 -22.08 28.97
N ALA A 3 -12.34 -21.68 28.41
CA ALA A 3 -12.00 -20.27 28.34
C ALA A 3 -13.12 -19.57 27.56
N SER A 4 -13.78 -18.61 28.20
CA SER A 4 -14.73 -17.72 27.55
C SER A 4 -13.96 -16.89 26.52
N THR A 5 -13.94 -17.34 25.28
CA THR A 5 -13.33 -16.63 24.14
C THR A 5 -14.23 -15.49 23.70
N THR A 6 -14.33 -14.43 24.49
CA THR A 6 -14.84 -13.15 23.98
C THR A 6 -13.73 -12.50 23.18
N THR A 7 -13.63 -12.88 21.92
CA THR A 7 -12.70 -12.26 20.96
C THR A 7 -13.12 -10.81 20.77
N ASN A 8 -12.20 -9.87 20.98
CA ASN A 8 -12.48 -8.44 20.83
C ASN A 8 -13.10 -8.12 19.45
N PRO A 9 -14.36 -7.63 19.37
CA PRO A 9 -15.05 -7.37 18.11
C PRO A 9 -14.31 -6.39 17.19
N ALA A 10 -13.59 -5.43 17.76
CA ALA A 10 -12.87 -4.42 16.99
C ALA A 10 -11.67 -5.01 16.23
N THR A 11 -10.97 -6.00 16.81
CA THR A 11 -9.84 -6.64 16.11
C THR A 11 -10.33 -7.55 14.98
N ARG A 12 -11.47 -8.22 15.17
CA ARG A 12 -12.10 -9.01 14.10
C ARG A 12 -12.56 -8.14 12.94
N LEU A 13 -13.18 -7.00 13.26
CA LEU A 13 -13.54 -6.00 12.26
C LEU A 13 -12.30 -5.44 11.54
N GLY A 14 -11.23 -5.17 12.28
CA GLY A 14 -9.93 -4.77 11.72
C GLY A 14 -9.40 -5.78 10.70
N GLY A 15 -9.54 -7.09 10.96
CA GLY A 15 -9.16 -8.15 10.03
C GLY A 15 -9.96 -8.14 8.73
N LEU A 16 -11.29 -7.95 8.81
CA LEU A 16 -12.14 -7.83 7.62
C LEU A 16 -11.82 -6.57 6.82
N ILE A 17 -11.64 -5.44 7.51
CA ILE A 17 -11.27 -4.16 6.92
C ILE A 17 -9.92 -4.27 6.19
N LEU A 18 -8.95 -4.99 6.76
CA LEU A 18 -7.68 -5.26 6.11
C LEU A 18 -7.87 -5.96 4.76
N ILE A 19 -8.63 -7.06 4.74
CA ILE A 19 -8.89 -7.83 3.52
C ILE A 19 -9.59 -6.96 2.46
N ILE A 20 -10.63 -6.22 2.85
CA ILE A 20 -11.36 -5.34 1.92
C ILE A 20 -10.44 -4.25 1.38
N GLY A 21 -9.63 -3.63 2.23
CA GLY A 21 -8.65 -2.61 1.82
C GLY A 21 -7.65 -3.14 0.79
N VAL A 22 -7.12 -4.36 1.01
CA VAL A 22 -6.22 -5.03 0.06
C VAL A 22 -6.93 -5.23 -1.28
N ILE A 23 -8.13 -5.81 -1.28
CA ILE A 23 -8.89 -6.12 -2.50
C ILE A 23 -9.19 -4.84 -3.29
N LEU A 24 -9.61 -3.77 -2.61
CA LEU A 24 -9.89 -2.49 -3.25
C LEU A 24 -8.65 -1.91 -3.92
N LEU A 25 -7.49 -1.99 -3.28
CA LEU A 25 -6.25 -1.48 -3.85
C LEU A 25 -5.73 -2.31 -5.03
N VAL A 26 -5.81 -3.64 -4.94
CA VAL A 26 -5.47 -4.53 -6.05
C VAL A 26 -6.40 -4.25 -7.22
N PHE A 27 -7.71 -4.18 -6.98
CA PHE A 27 -8.70 -3.88 -8.00
C PHE A 27 -8.43 -2.52 -8.64
N ALA A 28 -8.24 -1.47 -7.84
CA ALA A 28 -7.94 -0.12 -8.32
C ALA A 28 -6.67 -0.08 -9.18
N SER A 29 -5.62 -0.80 -8.78
CA SER A 29 -4.37 -0.91 -9.56
C SER A 29 -4.59 -1.59 -10.92
N LEU A 30 -5.40 -2.65 -10.96
CA LEU A 30 -5.70 -3.39 -12.18
C LEU A 30 -6.54 -2.58 -13.17
N VAL A 31 -7.53 -1.83 -12.68
CA VAL A 31 -8.42 -1.01 -13.53
C VAL A 31 -7.91 0.41 -13.76
N PHE A 32 -6.67 0.71 -13.34
CA PHE A 32 -6.10 2.04 -13.52
C PHE A 32 -5.73 2.29 -15.00
N PRO A 33 -6.25 3.34 -15.66
CA PRO A 33 -5.82 3.69 -17.01
C PRO A 33 -4.35 4.11 -17.05
N GLY A 34 -3.59 3.61 -18.02
CA GLY A 34 -2.12 3.70 -18.01
C GLY A 34 -1.44 2.55 -17.28
N GLY A 35 -2.20 1.75 -16.51
CA GLY A 35 -1.70 0.66 -15.69
C GLY A 35 -1.49 -0.64 -16.46
N VAL A 36 -1.69 -1.77 -15.78
CA VAL A 36 -1.34 -3.08 -16.35
C VAL A 36 -2.35 -3.59 -17.37
N LEU A 37 -3.65 -3.36 -17.15
CA LEU A 37 -4.71 -3.94 -17.98
C LEU A 37 -5.36 -2.95 -18.94
N LEU A 38 -5.41 -1.66 -18.59
CA LEU A 38 -6.14 -0.65 -19.34
C LEU A 38 -5.18 0.42 -19.84
N ASP A 39 -5.13 0.55 -21.17
CA ASP A 39 -4.22 1.45 -21.91
C ASP A 39 -2.80 1.45 -21.36
N PRO A 40 -2.06 0.31 -21.41
CA PRO A 40 -0.76 0.21 -20.78
C PRO A 40 0.24 1.21 -21.38
N VAL A 41 0.84 2.02 -20.51
CA VAL A 41 1.88 2.98 -20.89
C VAL A 41 3.04 2.90 -19.92
N ASP A 42 4.21 3.34 -20.36
CA ASP A 42 5.35 3.51 -19.47
C ASP A 42 5.03 4.60 -18.44
N GLN A 43 4.95 4.22 -17.17
CA GLN A 43 4.66 5.15 -16.07
C GLN A 43 5.81 6.13 -15.78
N THR A 44 6.96 5.94 -16.44
CA THR A 44 8.07 6.91 -16.43
C THR A 44 7.92 7.99 -17.52
N ASP A 45 7.08 7.75 -18.52
CA ASP A 45 6.63 8.77 -19.49
C ASP A 45 5.41 9.50 -18.92
N PHE A 46 5.67 10.54 -18.13
CA PHE A 46 4.61 11.29 -17.44
C PHE A 46 3.56 11.89 -18.39
N PRO A 47 3.93 12.49 -19.54
CA PRO A 47 2.95 12.90 -20.55
C PRO A 47 2.05 11.76 -21.04
N ALA A 48 2.62 10.61 -21.41
CA ALA A 48 1.82 9.48 -21.90
C ALA A 48 0.90 8.90 -20.80
N ALA A 49 1.40 8.82 -19.56
CA ALA A 49 0.60 8.41 -18.42
C ALA A 49 -0.57 9.36 -18.16
N LEU A 50 -0.35 10.68 -18.23
CA LEU A 50 -1.40 11.69 -18.06
C LEU A 50 -2.45 11.63 -19.16
N ASP A 51 -2.03 11.47 -20.41
CA ASP A 51 -2.93 11.35 -21.55
C ASP A 51 -3.82 10.10 -21.46
N ALA A 52 -3.26 8.94 -21.11
CA ALA A 52 -4.03 7.71 -20.90
C ALA A 52 -5.10 7.87 -19.80
N MET A 53 -4.75 8.55 -18.70
CA MET A 53 -5.70 8.88 -17.64
C MET A 53 -6.76 9.88 -18.09
N ALA A 54 -6.40 10.90 -18.87
CA ALA A 54 -7.31 11.93 -19.36
C ALA A 54 -8.37 11.35 -20.31
N LYS A 55 -7.95 10.45 -21.20
CA LYS A 55 -8.84 9.72 -22.12
C LYS A 55 -9.90 8.89 -21.40
N ASN A 56 -9.58 8.36 -20.22
CA ASN A 56 -10.47 7.56 -19.39
C ASN A 56 -10.69 8.17 -18.00
N ALA A 57 -10.90 9.49 -17.94
CA ALA A 57 -10.83 10.23 -16.69
C ALA A 57 -11.81 9.76 -15.61
N SER A 58 -13.04 9.36 -15.96
CA SER A 58 -13.99 8.83 -14.97
C SER A 58 -13.45 7.58 -14.25
N LEU A 59 -12.83 6.67 -15.01
CA LEU A 59 -12.23 5.47 -14.45
C LEU A 59 -10.97 5.79 -13.67
N ALA A 60 -10.13 6.72 -14.16
CA ALA A 60 -8.95 7.18 -13.46
C ALA A 60 -9.30 7.83 -12.10
N HIS A 61 -10.34 8.66 -12.04
CA HIS A 61 -10.85 9.22 -10.78
C HIS A 61 -11.36 8.14 -9.84
N LEU A 62 -12.16 7.20 -10.34
CA LEU A 62 -12.67 6.08 -9.54
C LEU A 62 -11.53 5.25 -8.95
N ALA A 63 -10.59 4.80 -9.78
CA ALA A 63 -9.45 4.00 -9.34
C ALA A 63 -8.58 4.75 -8.31
N THR A 64 -8.40 6.06 -8.50
CA THR A 64 -7.68 6.91 -7.54
C THR A 64 -8.43 7.01 -6.20
N MET A 65 -9.75 7.19 -6.21
CA MET A 65 -10.57 7.23 -5.00
C MET A 65 -10.60 5.89 -4.27
N LEU A 66 -10.75 4.78 -5.00
CA LEU A 66 -10.68 3.44 -4.44
C LEU A 66 -9.33 3.17 -3.78
N SER A 67 -8.24 3.67 -4.37
CA SER A 67 -6.89 3.56 -3.78
C SER A 67 -6.79 4.33 -2.46
N ILE A 68 -7.32 5.55 -2.39
CA ILE A 68 -7.34 6.36 -1.16
C ILE A 68 -8.18 5.68 -0.07
N ILE A 69 -9.38 5.20 -0.41
CA ILE A 69 -10.25 4.48 0.53
C ILE A 69 -9.55 3.22 1.03
N GLY A 70 -8.94 2.43 0.13
CA GLY A 70 -8.19 1.24 0.48
C GLY A 70 -7.04 1.52 1.45
N MET A 71 -6.33 2.65 1.27
CA MET A 71 -5.28 3.07 2.21
C MET A 71 -5.82 3.44 3.59
N PHE A 72 -6.96 4.12 3.67
CA PHE A 72 -7.57 4.42 4.97
C PHE A 72 -8.04 3.15 5.69
N LEU A 73 -8.53 2.15 4.95
CA LEU A 73 -8.87 0.84 5.49
C LEU A 73 -7.63 0.11 6.02
N TYR A 74 -6.52 0.10 5.27
CA TYR A 74 -5.23 -0.41 5.75
C TYR A 74 -4.78 0.28 7.04
N ALA A 75 -4.84 1.62 7.06
CA ALA A 75 -4.48 2.42 8.22
C ALA A 75 -5.31 2.06 9.46
N TYR A 76 -6.63 1.98 9.30
CA TYR A 76 -7.52 1.56 10.37
C TYR A 76 -7.19 0.14 10.87
N ALA A 77 -7.00 -0.81 9.95
CA ALA A 77 -6.65 -2.18 10.31
C ALA A 77 -5.33 -2.25 11.09
N ALA A 78 -4.29 -1.54 10.66
CA ALA A 78 -3.01 -1.50 11.35
C ALA A 78 -3.11 -0.88 12.75
N LEU A 79 -3.96 0.14 12.94
CA LEU A 79 -4.24 0.71 14.26
C LEU A 79 -4.85 -0.32 15.22
N THR A 80 -5.57 -1.32 14.72
CA THR A 80 -6.07 -2.42 15.59
C THR A 80 -4.94 -3.29 16.13
N TRP A 81 -3.79 -3.40 15.45
CA TRP A 81 -2.61 -4.12 15.98
C TRP A 81 -2.01 -3.43 17.21
N LEU A 82 -2.20 -2.11 17.36
CA LEU A 82 -1.74 -1.38 18.56
C LEU A 82 -2.51 -1.78 19.83
N ARG A 83 -3.68 -2.42 19.68
CA ARG A 83 -4.50 -2.91 20.79
C ARG A 83 -4.09 -4.31 21.24
N LEU A 84 -3.19 -4.98 20.52
CA LEU A 84 -2.73 -6.31 20.90
C LEU A 84 -1.95 -6.26 22.23
N PRO A 85 -2.12 -7.27 23.11
CA PRO A 85 -1.41 -7.34 24.38
C PRO A 85 0.10 -7.23 24.19
N GLN A 86 0.76 -6.47 25.07
CA GLN A 86 2.21 -6.40 25.10
C GLN A 86 2.79 -7.77 25.47
N GLN A 87 3.80 -8.20 24.74
CA GLN A 87 4.57 -9.40 25.03
C GLN A 87 5.95 -9.02 25.56
N ALA A 88 6.51 -9.88 26.42
CA ALA A 88 7.90 -9.74 26.84
C ALA A 88 8.85 -9.81 25.63
N GLY A 89 9.79 -8.87 25.54
CA GLY A 89 10.77 -8.78 24.46
C GLY A 89 10.49 -7.66 23.44
N VAL A 90 11.33 -7.60 22.40
CA VAL A 90 11.32 -6.47 21.43
C VAL A 90 10.15 -6.49 20.44
N GLY A 91 9.46 -7.63 20.28
CA GLY A 91 8.42 -7.81 19.27
C GLY A 91 7.29 -6.78 19.32
N SER A 92 6.85 -6.42 20.53
CA SER A 92 5.80 -5.40 20.71
C SER A 92 6.27 -4.00 20.31
N SER A 93 7.53 -3.65 20.58
CA SER A 93 8.12 -2.38 20.15
C SER A 93 8.29 -2.33 18.62
N LEU A 94 8.75 -3.43 18.03
CA LEU A 94 8.86 -3.57 16.57
C LEU A 94 7.50 -3.39 15.90
N LEU A 95 6.46 -4.06 16.40
CA LEU A 95 5.11 -3.95 15.85
C LEU A 95 4.59 -2.51 15.92
N ARG A 96 4.74 -1.82 17.06
CA ARG A 96 4.28 -0.43 17.22
C ARG A 96 5.02 0.51 16.28
N LEU A 97 6.34 0.42 16.22
CA LEU A 97 7.14 1.23 15.31
C LEU A 97 6.78 0.94 13.85
N GLY A 98 6.62 -0.33 13.49
CA GLY A 98 6.19 -0.77 12.17
C GLY A 98 4.82 -0.23 11.78
N VAL A 99 3.86 -0.20 12.70
CA VAL A 99 2.54 0.42 12.47
C VAL A 99 2.70 1.92 12.19
N PHE A 100 3.43 2.67 13.02
CA PHE A 100 3.64 4.11 12.78
C PHE A 100 4.35 4.39 11.46
N SER A 101 5.39 3.62 11.12
CA SER A 101 6.08 3.71 9.83
C SER A 101 5.15 3.38 8.66
N SER A 102 4.27 2.38 8.81
CA SER A 102 3.27 2.02 7.79
C SER A 102 2.27 3.16 7.58
N LEU A 103 1.74 3.73 8.66
CA LEU A 103 0.80 4.85 8.60
C LEU A 103 1.43 6.08 7.93
N PHE A 104 2.69 6.38 8.22
CA PHE A 104 3.43 7.44 7.55
C PHE A 104 3.56 7.17 6.05
N GLY A 105 3.99 5.97 5.66
CA GLY A 105 4.08 5.58 4.24
C GLY A 105 2.75 5.66 3.51
N TRP A 106 1.67 5.10 4.09
CA TRP A 106 0.34 5.14 3.47
C TRP A 106 -0.23 6.55 3.37
N ALA A 107 0.09 7.44 4.32
CA ALA A 107 -0.26 8.85 4.20
C ALA A 107 0.43 9.52 3.01
N LEU A 108 1.72 9.23 2.78
CA LEU A 108 2.44 9.71 1.59
C LEU A 108 1.78 9.20 0.30
N TYR A 109 1.36 7.93 0.27
CA TYR A 109 0.64 7.38 -0.88
C TYR A 109 -0.72 8.04 -1.10
N ALA A 110 -1.49 8.28 -0.04
CA ALA A 110 -2.77 8.96 -0.13
C ALA A 110 -2.62 10.39 -0.67
N ILE A 111 -1.58 11.11 -0.24
CA ILE A 111 -1.23 12.43 -0.77
C ILE A 111 -0.88 12.32 -2.26
N ALA A 112 -0.04 11.35 -2.65
CA ALA A 112 0.30 11.10 -4.05
C ALA A 112 -0.97 10.84 -4.90
N MET A 113 -1.89 10.00 -4.41
CA MET A 113 -3.16 9.77 -5.09
C MET A 113 -4.02 11.04 -5.17
N GLY A 114 -4.00 11.91 -4.16
CA GLY A 114 -4.64 13.23 -4.23
C GLY A 114 -4.04 14.13 -5.32
N MET A 115 -2.71 14.19 -5.43
CA MET A 115 -2.01 14.95 -6.47
C MET A 115 -2.33 14.40 -7.87
N ARG A 116 -2.37 13.08 -8.00
CA ARG A 116 -2.79 12.40 -9.23
C ARG A 116 -4.22 12.75 -9.61
N HIS A 117 -5.15 12.68 -8.66
CA HIS A 117 -6.55 13.05 -8.88
C HIS A 117 -6.70 14.49 -9.38
N PHE A 118 -5.94 15.41 -8.77
CA PHE A 118 -5.92 16.81 -9.20
C PHE A 118 -5.33 16.98 -10.61
N SER A 119 -4.26 16.25 -10.93
CA SER A 119 -3.64 16.29 -12.27
C SER A 119 -4.62 15.82 -13.36
N ILE A 120 -5.42 14.78 -13.09
CA ILE A 120 -6.47 14.31 -14.02
C ILE A 120 -7.51 15.41 -14.26
N HIS A 121 -7.95 16.11 -13.21
CA HIS A 121 -8.89 17.23 -13.35
C HIS A 121 -8.33 18.38 -14.18
N LEU A 122 -7.04 18.71 -14.02
CA LEU A 122 -6.39 19.73 -14.83
C LEU A 122 -6.36 19.32 -16.31
N MET A 123 -6.01 18.06 -16.61
CA MET A 123 -6.02 17.54 -17.99
C MET A 123 -7.42 17.63 -18.61
N GLN A 124 -8.47 17.20 -17.89
CA GLN A 124 -9.85 17.33 -18.37
C GLN A 124 -10.25 18.78 -18.66
N ARG A 125 -9.82 19.72 -17.81
CA ARG A 125 -10.11 21.14 -17.99
C ARG A 125 -9.39 21.70 -19.20
N GLY A 126 -8.16 21.28 -19.45
CA GLY A 126 -7.40 21.60 -20.66
C GLY A 126 -8.12 21.15 -21.94
N MET A 127 -8.57 19.90 -21.97
CA MET A 127 -9.34 19.35 -23.10
C MET A 127 -10.64 20.13 -23.40
N GLN A 128 -11.26 20.72 -22.38
CA GLN A 128 -12.49 21.51 -22.53
C GLN A 128 -12.22 22.96 -22.93
N SER A 129 -11.04 23.49 -22.62
CA SER A 129 -10.73 24.93 -22.73
C SER A 129 -10.13 25.31 -24.08
N GLY A 130 -9.61 24.36 -24.87
CA GLY A 130 -9.14 24.56 -26.25
C GLY A 130 -7.90 25.46 -26.35
N ALA A 131 -8.07 26.78 -26.26
CA ALA A 131 -6.99 27.77 -26.35
C ALA A 131 -6.00 27.69 -25.17
N ASP A 132 -6.47 27.31 -23.98
CA ASP A 132 -5.64 27.20 -22.76
C ASP A 132 -5.15 25.77 -22.51
N GLN A 133 -5.34 24.84 -23.46
CA GLN A 133 -5.03 23.42 -23.26
C GLN A 133 -3.56 23.21 -22.83
N ALA A 134 -2.61 23.85 -23.52
CA ALA A 134 -1.19 23.75 -23.22
C ALA A 134 -0.85 24.21 -21.79
N PHE A 135 -1.50 25.26 -21.30
CA PHE A 135 -1.31 25.76 -19.94
C PHE A 135 -1.77 24.73 -18.89
N PHE A 136 -2.93 24.10 -19.11
CA PHE A 136 -3.45 23.09 -18.18
C PHE A 136 -2.64 21.79 -18.20
N GLU A 137 -2.12 21.37 -19.36
CA GLU A 137 -1.23 20.21 -19.48
C GLU A 137 0.10 20.44 -18.74
N GLU A 138 0.69 21.62 -18.87
CA GLU A 138 1.90 22.00 -18.14
C GLU A 138 1.67 22.03 -16.62
N LEU A 139 0.53 22.58 -16.19
CA LEU A 139 0.16 22.60 -14.78
C LEU A 139 -0.07 21.19 -14.23
N ALA A 140 -0.69 20.30 -15.01
CA ALA A 140 -0.89 18.90 -14.64
C ALA A 140 0.47 18.19 -14.47
N LEU A 141 1.41 18.38 -15.38
CA LEU A 141 2.77 17.84 -15.28
C LEU A 141 3.50 18.37 -14.04
N THR A 142 3.34 19.66 -13.72
CA THR A 142 3.94 20.29 -12.54
C THR A 142 3.43 19.69 -11.23
N VAL A 143 2.18 19.21 -11.19
CA VAL A 143 1.61 18.50 -10.04
C VAL A 143 1.99 17.01 -10.05
N TYR A 144 2.09 16.40 -11.24
CA TYR A 144 2.39 14.98 -11.38
C TYR A 144 3.85 14.64 -11.05
N ALA A 145 4.81 15.52 -11.33
CA ALA A 145 6.21 15.25 -11.03
C ALA A 145 6.50 15.10 -9.50
N PRO A 146 6.02 15.99 -8.60
CA PRO A 146 6.19 15.80 -7.16
C PRO A 146 5.36 14.62 -6.59
N MET A 147 4.29 14.19 -7.27
CA MET A 147 3.61 12.93 -6.94
C MET A 147 4.58 11.76 -7.01
N ALA A 148 5.39 11.66 -8.07
CA ALA A 148 6.40 10.61 -8.20
C ALA A 148 7.42 10.64 -7.04
N GLY A 149 7.84 11.84 -6.61
CA GLY A 149 8.67 12.01 -5.42
C GLY A 149 8.03 11.48 -4.14
N SER A 150 6.71 11.68 -3.98
CA SER A 150 5.94 11.16 -2.84
C SER A 150 5.84 9.63 -2.86
N VAL A 151 5.70 9.03 -4.05
CA VAL A 151 5.73 7.57 -4.22
C VAL A 151 7.12 7.02 -3.92
N ILE A 152 8.19 7.67 -4.35
CA ILE A 152 9.58 7.26 -4.01
C ILE A 152 9.81 7.33 -2.50
N ALA A 153 9.29 8.36 -1.82
CA ALA A 153 9.38 8.46 -0.37
C ALA A 153 8.65 7.30 0.34
N LEU A 154 7.47 6.89 -0.16
CA LEU A 154 6.82 5.66 0.28
C LEU A 154 7.72 4.43 0.05
N VAL A 155 8.34 4.31 -1.14
CA VAL A 155 9.24 3.19 -1.50
C VAL A 155 10.42 3.08 -0.54
N ALA A 156 10.92 4.20 -0.01
CA ALA A 156 11.97 4.20 1.01
C ALA A 156 11.50 3.77 2.40
N VAL A 157 10.23 4.00 2.74
CA VAL A 157 9.67 3.76 4.09
C VAL A 157 9.07 2.36 4.23
N TYR A 158 8.32 1.87 3.23
CA TYR A 158 7.61 0.60 3.34
C TYR A 158 8.50 -0.64 3.58
N PRO A 159 9.77 -0.70 3.12
CA PRO A 159 10.67 -1.82 3.40
C PRO A 159 10.86 -1.98 4.91
N VAL A 160 11.21 -0.88 5.59
CA VAL A 160 11.43 -0.85 7.04
C VAL A 160 10.13 -1.15 7.77
N ALA A 161 9.03 -0.52 7.36
CA ALA A 161 7.73 -0.76 7.98
C ALA A 161 7.32 -2.24 7.90
N SER A 162 7.53 -2.89 6.76
CA SER A 162 7.17 -4.29 6.52
C SER A 162 8.04 -5.26 7.33
N ILE A 163 9.34 -4.99 7.46
CA ILE A 163 10.25 -5.73 8.35
C ILE A 163 9.75 -5.65 9.79
N LEU A 164 9.48 -4.45 10.28
CA LEU A 164 9.08 -4.21 11.65
C LEU A 164 7.72 -4.85 11.98
N VAL A 165 6.72 -4.67 11.12
CA VAL A 165 5.39 -5.31 11.27
C VAL A 165 5.53 -6.83 11.18
N GLY A 166 6.28 -7.34 10.20
CA GLY A 166 6.42 -8.77 9.99
C GLY A 166 7.10 -9.49 11.16
N LEU A 167 8.21 -8.93 11.66
CA LEU A 167 8.90 -9.46 12.83
C LEU A 167 8.06 -9.30 14.11
N GLY A 168 7.40 -8.16 14.28
CA GLY A 168 6.57 -7.87 15.45
C GLY A 168 5.32 -8.74 15.56
N LEU A 169 4.67 -9.06 14.43
CA LEU A 169 3.57 -10.02 14.38
C LEU A 169 4.09 -11.46 14.50
N GLY A 170 5.19 -11.79 13.81
CA GLY A 170 5.78 -13.13 13.80
C GLY A 170 6.22 -13.60 15.18
N SER A 171 6.73 -12.70 16.02
CA SER A 171 7.14 -13.03 17.40
C SER A 171 5.99 -13.46 18.30
N ARG A 172 4.74 -13.18 17.91
CA ARG A 172 3.56 -13.49 18.73
C ARG A 172 3.17 -14.96 18.71
N PHE A 173 3.66 -15.71 17.73
CA PHE A 173 3.30 -17.10 17.51
C PHE A 173 4.32 -18.06 18.14
N GLY A 174 3.86 -18.93 19.04
CA GLY A 174 4.70 -19.97 19.67
C GLY A 174 5.08 -21.12 18.73
N SER A 175 4.21 -21.44 17.76
CA SER A 175 4.42 -22.53 16.79
C SER A 175 4.33 -22.04 15.34
N MET A 176 4.85 -22.86 14.40
CA MET A 176 4.77 -22.52 12.97
C MET A 176 3.33 -22.68 12.48
N SER A 177 2.77 -21.62 11.92
CA SER A 177 1.43 -21.60 11.31
C SER A 177 1.45 -20.73 10.05
N ILE A 178 0.43 -20.84 9.21
CA ILE A 178 0.31 -20.02 8.00
C ILE A 178 0.31 -18.51 8.32
N TYR A 179 -0.21 -18.11 9.47
CA TYR A 179 -0.22 -16.71 9.91
C TYR A 179 1.17 -16.23 10.29
N LYS A 180 1.94 -17.06 11.02
CA LYS A 180 3.35 -16.79 11.34
C LYS A 180 4.19 -16.69 10.06
N LEU A 181 3.95 -17.61 9.11
CA LEU A 181 4.61 -17.60 7.81
C LEU A 181 4.29 -16.32 7.03
N ALA A 182 3.03 -15.88 7.01
CA ALA A 182 2.64 -14.61 6.39
C ALA A 182 3.27 -13.40 7.06
N SER A 183 3.40 -13.39 8.41
CA SER A 183 4.12 -12.34 9.13
C SER A 183 5.60 -12.28 8.73
N TYR A 184 6.30 -13.42 8.69
CA TYR A 184 7.67 -13.44 8.19
C TYR A 184 7.76 -13.15 6.69
N GLY A 185 6.73 -13.48 5.92
CA GLY A 185 6.59 -13.10 4.52
C GLY A 185 6.64 -11.59 4.34
N LEU A 186 5.95 -10.81 5.19
CA LEU A 186 6.07 -9.35 5.20
C LEU A 186 7.50 -8.88 5.49
N ALA A 187 8.21 -9.55 6.41
CA ALA A 187 9.59 -9.19 6.72
C ALA A 187 10.54 -9.48 5.56
N VAL A 188 10.44 -10.66 4.94
CA VAL A 188 11.21 -11.03 3.75
C VAL A 188 10.90 -10.07 2.60
N MET A 189 9.63 -9.75 2.38
CA MET A 189 9.21 -8.76 1.38
C MET A 189 9.86 -7.40 1.63
N GLY A 190 9.88 -6.93 2.88
CA GLY A 190 10.56 -5.67 3.23
C GLY A 190 12.07 -5.72 3.00
N VAL A 191 12.74 -6.84 3.26
CA VAL A 191 14.17 -7.00 2.93
C VAL A 191 14.40 -6.93 1.41
N LEU A 192 13.61 -7.68 0.63
CA LEU A 192 13.73 -7.70 -0.82
C LEU A 192 13.42 -6.33 -1.45
N ALA A 193 12.41 -5.63 -0.91
CA ALA A 193 12.08 -4.26 -1.28
C ALA A 193 13.21 -3.28 -0.99
N GLY A 194 13.84 -3.40 0.19
CA GLY A 194 15.01 -2.60 0.54
C GLY A 194 16.18 -2.84 -0.41
N ILE A 195 16.42 -4.09 -0.79
CA ILE A 195 17.43 -4.44 -1.81
C ILE A 195 17.05 -3.82 -3.16
N ASN A 196 15.80 -3.96 -3.61
CA ASN A 196 15.32 -3.39 -4.88
C ASN A 196 15.51 -1.86 -4.92
N PHE A 197 15.21 -1.18 -3.82
CA PHE A 197 15.43 0.26 -3.67
C PHE A 197 16.92 0.65 -3.68
N LEU A 198 17.78 -0.09 -2.98
CA LEU A 198 19.22 0.16 -3.00
C LEU A 198 19.82 -0.03 -4.40
N VAL A 199 19.36 -1.05 -5.12
CA VAL A 199 19.73 -1.31 -6.51
C VAL A 199 19.28 -0.15 -7.41
N LEU A 200 18.05 0.34 -7.25
CA LEU A 200 17.55 1.53 -7.97
C LEU A 200 18.48 2.74 -7.79
N GLN A 201 19.03 2.93 -6.59
CA GLN A 201 19.90 4.08 -6.28
C GLN A 201 21.35 3.93 -6.80
N HIS A 202 21.88 2.71 -6.86
CA HIS A 202 23.34 2.49 -7.01
C HIS A 202 23.75 1.68 -8.24
N ALA A 203 22.81 1.10 -9.00
CA ALA A 203 23.12 0.29 -10.18
C ALA A 203 22.81 1.05 -11.49
N PRO A 204 23.76 1.87 -12.01
CA PRO A 204 23.59 2.52 -13.30
C PRO A 204 23.57 1.46 -14.41
N GLY A 205 22.48 1.41 -15.18
CA GLY A 205 22.30 0.47 -16.29
C GLY A 205 21.17 -0.54 -16.13
N ILE A 206 20.49 -0.57 -14.98
CA ILE A 206 19.23 -1.30 -14.85
C ILE A 206 18.09 -0.41 -15.33
N GLU A 207 17.29 -0.94 -16.26
CA GLU A 207 16.12 -0.22 -16.76
C GLU A 207 15.07 -0.02 -15.64
N PRO A 208 14.52 1.20 -15.47
CA PRO A 208 13.51 1.48 -14.44
C PRO A 208 12.31 0.53 -14.44
N ILE A 209 11.92 0.05 -15.62
CA ILE A 209 10.79 -0.88 -15.79
C ILE A 209 11.01 -2.21 -15.07
N VAL A 210 12.26 -2.70 -14.98
CA VAL A 210 12.58 -3.95 -14.29
C VAL A 210 12.35 -3.80 -12.79
N LEU A 211 12.75 -2.66 -12.24
CA LEU A 211 12.62 -2.35 -10.81
C LEU A 211 11.17 -2.12 -10.42
N LEU A 212 10.40 -1.44 -11.27
CA LEU A 212 8.96 -1.26 -11.11
C LEU A 212 8.22 -2.61 -11.12
N ARG A 213 8.59 -3.52 -12.04
CA ARG A 213 8.02 -4.87 -12.10
C ARG A 213 8.31 -5.66 -10.82
N ASN A 214 9.53 -5.56 -10.29
CA ASN A 214 9.89 -6.20 -9.02
C ASN A 214 9.05 -5.66 -7.86
N ASP A 215 8.93 -4.33 -7.74
CA ASP A 215 8.11 -3.71 -6.69
C ASP A 215 6.65 -4.15 -6.78
N ASN A 216 6.06 -4.18 -7.98
CA ASN A 216 4.70 -4.67 -8.17
C ASN A 216 4.54 -6.14 -7.73
N GLY A 217 5.52 -7.00 -8.03
CA GLY A 217 5.55 -8.39 -7.57
C GLY A 217 5.64 -8.51 -6.04
N LEU A 218 6.49 -7.70 -5.42
CA LEU A 218 6.65 -7.65 -3.96
C LEU A 218 5.37 -7.15 -3.27
N LEU A 219 4.73 -6.12 -3.82
CA LEU A 219 3.46 -5.59 -3.32
C LEU A 219 2.32 -6.60 -3.47
N ALA A 220 2.27 -7.37 -4.57
CA ALA A 220 1.30 -8.45 -4.74
C ALA A 220 1.51 -9.57 -3.70
N PHE A 221 2.75 -9.97 -3.45
CA PHE A 221 3.08 -10.93 -2.40
C PHE A 221 2.75 -10.41 -0.99
N GLY A 222 3.07 -9.13 -0.70
CA GLY A 222 2.71 -8.46 0.55
C GLY A 222 1.19 -8.40 0.76
N SER A 223 0.43 -8.14 -0.31
CA SER A 223 -1.04 -8.15 -0.31
C SER A 223 -1.60 -9.51 0.10
N LEU A 224 -1.03 -10.61 -0.42
CA LEU A 224 -1.41 -11.96 0.00
C LEU A 224 -1.11 -12.19 1.49
N CYS A 225 0.04 -11.72 1.98
CA CYS A 225 0.39 -11.82 3.39
C CYS A 225 -0.62 -11.07 4.28
N PHE A 226 -1.01 -9.85 3.89
CA PHE A 226 -2.03 -9.09 4.61
C PHE A 226 -3.41 -9.77 4.60
N ILE A 227 -3.82 -10.38 3.49
CA ILE A 227 -5.08 -11.15 3.43
C ILE A 227 -5.04 -12.31 4.43
N ILE A 228 -3.94 -13.07 4.48
CA ILE A 228 -3.77 -14.20 5.40
C ILE A 228 -3.83 -13.72 6.86
N ILE A 229 -3.13 -12.62 7.19
CA ILE A 229 -3.13 -12.02 8.53
C ILE A 229 -4.54 -11.52 8.90
N GLY A 230 -5.21 -10.82 7.98
CA GLY A 230 -6.58 -10.32 8.16
C GLY A 230 -7.57 -11.45 8.39
N LEU A 231 -7.41 -12.58 7.69
CA LEU A 231 -8.22 -13.78 7.92
C LEU A 231 -7.98 -14.36 9.33
N GLY A 232 -6.74 -14.36 9.81
CA GLY A 232 -6.39 -14.77 11.18
C GLY A 232 -7.04 -13.89 12.24
N MET A 233 -7.00 -12.57 12.05
CA MET A 233 -7.69 -11.60 12.92
C MET A 233 -9.21 -11.80 12.90
N TYR A 234 -9.81 -11.92 11.72
CA TYR A 234 -11.27 -12.11 11.57
C TYR A 234 -11.76 -13.41 12.23
N ARG A 235 -10.95 -14.47 12.14
CA ARG A 235 -11.21 -15.78 12.79
C ARG A 235 -10.95 -15.78 14.30
N GLY A 236 -10.46 -14.69 14.88
CA GLY A 236 -10.24 -14.61 16.33
C GLY A 236 -9.04 -15.41 16.81
N ARG A 237 -7.95 -15.48 16.04
CA ARG A 237 -6.71 -16.13 16.49
C ARG A 237 -6.13 -15.36 17.67
N SER A 238 -5.88 -16.05 18.78
CA SER A 238 -5.43 -15.44 20.05
C SER A 238 -4.13 -14.65 19.91
N GLU A 239 -3.24 -15.04 19.01
CA GLU A 239 -2.00 -14.29 18.75
C GLU A 239 -2.25 -12.96 18.01
N LEU A 240 -3.37 -12.84 17.30
CA LEU A 240 -3.74 -11.71 16.45
C LEU A 240 -4.97 -10.94 16.97
N THR A 241 -5.48 -11.26 18.16
CA THR A 241 -6.59 -10.55 18.79
C THR A 241 -6.28 -10.22 20.24
N SER A 242 -6.80 -9.09 20.74
CA SER A 242 -6.83 -8.83 22.17
C SER A 242 -7.94 -9.66 22.83
N GLU A 243 -7.66 -10.13 24.05
CA GLU A 243 -8.69 -10.53 25.00
C GLU A 243 -9.25 -9.25 25.63
N ASP A 244 -10.57 -9.19 25.83
CA ASP A 244 -11.25 -8.02 26.41
C ASP A 244 -10.88 -7.79 27.89
#